data_AF-A0A2A4ZJW4-F1
#
_entry.id   AF-A0A2A4ZJW4-F1
#
_cell.length_a   1.000
_cell.length_b   1.000
_cell.length_c   1.000
_cell.angle_alpha   90.00
_cell.angle_beta   90.00
_cell.angle_gamma   90.00
#
_symmetry.space_group_name_H-M   'P 1'
#
loop_
_entity.id
_entity.type
_entity.pdbx_description
1 polymer ?
#
loop_
_entity_poly.entity_id
_entity_poly.type
_entity_poly.pdbx_seq_one_letter_code
_entity_poly.pdbx_strand_id
1 'polypeptide(L)' 'MANHQHGSMDTTVQQNTYNGFMTFLSRCAVAMILLALFLAVFAT' A
#
# COMPACT_ATOMS: atom_id res chain seq x y z
N MET A 1 -32.42 11.66 -10.98
CA MET A 1 -31.23 11.17 -10.28
C MET A 1 -31.30 9.65 -10.35
N ALA A 2 -30.29 8.99 -10.93
CA ALA A 2 -30.29 7.55 -11.11
C ALA A 2 -30.62 6.86 -9.78
N ASN A 3 -31.42 5.80 -9.83
CA ASN A 3 -31.93 5.06 -8.68
C ASN A 3 -30.76 4.31 -7.99
N HIS A 4 -29.90 5.04 -7.29
CA HIS A 4 -28.70 4.52 -6.64
C HIS A 4 -29.02 4.21 -5.17
N GLN A 5 -28.99 2.92 -4.81
CA GLN A 5 -29.14 2.50 -3.42
C GLN A 5 -27.85 2.83 -2.67
N HIS A 6 -27.97 3.61 -1.60
CA HIS A 6 -26.84 3.94 -0.75
C HIS A 6 -26.16 2.66 -0.25
N GLY A 7 -24.83 2.55 -0.45
CA GLY A 7 -24.05 1.38 -0.06
C GLY A 7 -23.98 0.25 -1.09
N SER A 8 -24.71 0.32 -2.21
CA SER A 8 -24.64 -0.69 -3.27
C SER A 8 -23.65 -0.34 -4.40
N MET A 9 -22.82 0.69 -4.19
CA MET A 9 -21.77 1.06 -5.15
C MET A 9 -20.78 -0.09 -5.32
N ASP A 10 -20.41 -0.40 -6.55
CA ASP A 10 -19.28 -1.29 -6.82
C ASP A 10 -17.99 -0.64 -6.26
N THR A 11 -17.34 -1.37 -5.36
CA THR A 11 -16.11 -0.94 -4.68
C THR A 11 -14.86 -1.69 -5.14
N THR A 12 -14.94 -2.44 -6.24
CA THR A 12 -13.84 -3.31 -6.73
C THR A 12 -12.55 -2.53 -6.94
N VAL A 13 -12.62 -1.32 -7.49
CA VAL A 13 -11.45 -0.46 -7.73
C VAL A 13 -10.79 -0.04 -6.40
N GLN A 14 -11.60 0.33 -5.41
CA GLN A 14 -11.14 0.77 -4.09
C GLN A 14 -10.46 -0.38 -3.34
N GLN A 15 -11.06 -1.57 -3.38
CA GLN A 15 -10.49 -2.78 -2.77
C GLN A 15 -9.14 -3.15 -3.41
N ASN A 16 -9.07 -3.15 -4.75
CA ASN A 16 -7.83 -3.42 -5.48
C ASN A 16 -6.74 -2.37 -5.19
N THR A 17 -7.12 -1.10 -5.07
CA THR A 17 -6.20 -0.01 -4.71
C THR A 17 -5.64 -0.21 -3.31
N TYR A 18 -6.49 -0.56 -2.33
CA TYR A 18 -6.06 -0.84 -0.97
C TYR A 18 -5.07 -2.01 -0.90
N ASN A 19 -5.36 -3.11 -1.61
CA ASN A 19 -4.46 -4.26 -1.69
C ASN A 19 -3.10 -3.89 -2.31
N GLY A 20 -3.11 -3.10 -3.37
CA GLY A 20 -1.90 -2.55 -3.99
C GLY A 20 -1.11 -1.64 -3.03
N PHE A 21 -1.81 -0.76 -2.31
CA PHE A 21 -1.21 0.14 -1.33
C PHE A 21 -0.54 -0.62 -0.18
N MET A 22 -1.20 -1.65 0.36
CA MET A 22 -0.61 -2.48 1.41
C MET A 22 0.64 -3.21 0.93
N THR A 23 0.60 -3.77 -0.29
CA THR A 23 1.79 -4.39 -0.91
C THR A 23 2.94 -3.39 -1.07
N PHE A 24 2.64 -2.17 -1.52
CA PHE A 24 3.64 -1.11 -1.66
C PHE A 24 4.25 -0.72 -0.30
N LEU A 25 3.42 -0.49 0.72
CA LEU A 25 3.90 -0.14 2.05
C LEU A 25 4.78 -1.23 2.66
N SER A 26 4.38 -2.50 2.57
CA SER A 26 5.19 -3.60 3.09
C SER A 26 6.56 -3.67 2.40
N ARG A 27 6.60 -3.55 1.07
CA ARG A 27 7.86 -3.56 0.30
C ARG A 27 8.73 -2.34 0.62
N CYS A 28 8.11 -1.16 0.78
CA CYS A 28 8.80 0.06 1.15
C CYS A 28 9.42 -0.05 2.55
N ALA A 29 8.68 -0.58 3.53
CA ALA A 29 9.20 -0.82 4.88
C ALA A 29 10.40 -1.77 4.89
N VAL A 30 10.33 -2.90 4.16
CA VAL A 30 11.47 -3.81 4.02
C VAL A 30 12.66 -3.12 3.37
N ALA A 31 12.45 -2.34 2.30
CA ALA A 31 13.52 -1.60 1.63
C ALA A 31 14.19 -0.58 2.56
N MET A 32 13.42 0.15 3.37
CA MET A 32 13.95 1.10 4.36
C MET A 32 14.76 0.41 5.45
N ILE A 33 14.32 -0.76 5.93
CA ILE A 33 15.08 -1.56 6.90
C ILE A 33 16.40 -2.04 6.29
N LEU A 34 16.36 -2.59 5.07
CA LEU A 34 17.57 -3.04 4.37
C LEU A 34 18.56 -1.88 4.14
N LEU A 35 18.06 -0.71 3.74
CA LEU A 35 18.87 0.49 3.57
C LEU A 35 19.50 0.93 4.90
N ALA A 36 18.74 0.94 5.99
CA ALA A 36 19.25 1.29 7.31
C ALA A 36 20.35 0.32 7.77
N LEU A 37 20.16 -0.99 7.59
CA LEU A 37 21.16 -2.00 7.91
C LEU A 37 22.41 -1.86 7.03
N PHE A 38 22.24 -1.59 5.73
CA PHE A 38 23.35 -1.34 4.82
C PHE A 38 24.18 -0.13 5.27
N LEU A 39 23.53 1.00 5.57
CA LEU A 39 24.20 2.19 6.06
C LEU A 39 24.91 1.93 7.40
N ALA A 40 24.28 1.19 8.32
CA ALA A 40 24.90 0.86 9.60
C ALA A 40 26.22 0.07 9.45
N VAL A 41 26.28 -0.86 8.49
CA VAL A 41 27.47 -1.72 8.27
C VAL A 41 28.53 -1.01 7.43
N PHE A 42 28.12 -0.31 6.37
CA PHE A 42 29.05 0.18 5.34
C PHE A 42 29.31 1.69 5.37
N ALA A 43 28.46 2.48 6.05
CA ALA A 43 28.64 3.92 6.21
C ALA A 43 29.08 4.31 7.65
N THR A 44 29.52 3.32 8.45
CA THR A 44 30.34 3.53 9.65
C THR A 44 31.80 3.73 9.24
#